data_AF-A0A7R9QG78-F1
#
_entry.id   AF-A0A7R9QG78-F1
#
_cell.length_a   1.000
_cell.length_b   1.000
_cell.length_c   1.000
_cell.angle_alpha   90.00
_cell.angle_beta   90.00
_cell.angle_gamma   90.00
#
_symmetry.space_group_name_H-M   'P 1'
#
loop_
_entity.id
_entity.type
_entity.pdbx_description
1 polymer ?
#
loop_
_entity_poly.entity_id
_entity_poly.type
_entity_poly.pdbx_seq_one_letter_code
_entity_poly.pdbx_strand_id
1 'polypeptide(L)'
;MSSATRHALLSGGFGHQLLTDLVTTCWTPANIFLSVLIFTWIVFAWDLYLSRRQYKIYKSVTEVPTELIGVLDTETLIKARDYNIDKSCFGFYASIWNQLLNTAILWTEAIPLLWRYSGRLIGRVGYTAGDHEILQTLAFVLI
;
A
#
# COMPACT_ATOMS: atom_id res chain seq x y z
N MET A 1 37.15 -21.45 34.61
CA MET A 1 36.05 -20.53 34.25
C MET A 1 36.35 -19.18 34.90
N SER A 2 36.90 -18.26 34.12
CA SER A 2 37.53 -17.03 34.60
C SER A 2 36.51 -15.98 35.01
N SER A 3 36.80 -15.29 36.11
CA SER A 3 36.04 -14.17 36.69
C SER A 3 35.63 -13.09 35.65
N ALA A 4 36.43 -12.93 34.59
CA ALA A 4 36.17 -12.01 33.48
C ALA A 4 34.87 -12.30 32.72
N THR A 5 34.47 -13.57 32.59
CA THR A 5 33.26 -13.95 31.83
C THR A 5 31.97 -13.67 32.62
N ARG A 6 32.04 -13.61 33.96
CA ARG A 6 30.88 -13.27 34.80
C ARG A 6 30.62 -11.77 34.87
N HIS A 7 31.65 -10.94 34.73
CA HIS A 7 31.50 -9.48 34.74
C HIS A 7 30.88 -8.91 33.45
N ALA A 8 31.09 -9.55 32.30
CA ALA A 8 30.46 -9.16 31.03
C ALA A 8 28.95 -9.44 31.00
N LEU A 9 28.49 -10.48 31.70
CA LEU A 9 27.09 -10.90 31.80
C LEU A 9 26.23 -9.98 32.69
N LEU A 10 26.85 -9.14 33.55
CA LEU A 10 26.15 -8.27 34.51
C LEU A 10 26.12 -6.80 34.10
N SER A 11 26.79 -6.42 33.01
CA SER A 11 26.62 -5.10 32.40
C SER A 11 25.52 -5.18 31.34
N GLY A 12 24.50 -4.32 31.40
CA GLY A 12 23.37 -4.27 30.45
C GLY A 12 23.72 -4.01 28.97
N GLY A 13 24.99 -4.16 28.58
CA GLY A 13 25.51 -3.97 27.23
C GLY A 13 25.36 -5.19 26.30
N PHE A 14 25.34 -6.42 26.83
CA PHE A 14 25.23 -7.63 25.97
C PHE A 14 23.87 -7.71 25.25
N GLY A 15 22.79 -7.42 25.97
CA GLY A 15 21.45 -7.36 25.38
C GLY A 15 21.32 -6.22 24.37
N HIS A 16 21.88 -5.04 24.66
CA HIS A 16 21.86 -3.90 23.75
C HIS A 16 22.63 -4.19 22.44
N GLN A 17 23.80 -4.83 22.52
CA GLN A 17 24.59 -5.21 21.33
C GLN A 17 23.88 -6.28 20.49
N LEU A 18 23.30 -7.30 21.12
CA LEU A 18 22.46 -8.29 20.41
C LEU A 18 21.26 -7.63 19.72
N LEU A 19 20.59 -6.69 20.39
CA LEU A 19 19.47 -5.98 19.80
C LEU A 19 19.92 -5.11 18.63
N THR A 20 21.04 -4.39 18.72
CA THR A 20 21.55 -3.60 17.59
C THR A 20 21.99 -4.48 16.42
N ASP A 21 22.58 -5.64 16.69
CA ASP A 21 23.02 -6.57 15.65
C ASP A 21 21.83 -7.23 14.96
N LEU A 22 20.80 -7.62 15.71
CA LEU A 22 19.55 -8.14 15.15
C LEU A 22 18.81 -7.07 14.34
N VAL A 23 18.70 -5.85 14.86
CA VAL A 23 18.04 -4.73 14.19
C VAL A 23 18.78 -4.38 12.88
N THR A 24 20.09 -4.24 12.90
CA THR A 24 20.86 -3.94 11.68
C THR A 24 20.81 -5.07 10.65
N THR A 25 20.73 -6.32 11.10
CA THR A 25 20.59 -7.49 10.20
C THR A 25 19.19 -7.59 9.59
N CYS A 26 18.13 -7.22 10.32
CA CYS A 26 16.77 -7.29 9.80
C CYS A 26 16.36 -6.07 8.97
N TRP A 27 16.84 -4.86 9.30
CA TRP A 27 16.54 -3.61 8.60
C TRP A 27 17.51 -3.33 7.43
N THR A 28 17.68 -4.30 6.53
CA THR A 28 18.37 -4.07 5.26
C THR A 28 17.40 -3.47 4.22
N PRO A 29 17.88 -2.70 3.23
CA PRO A 29 17.01 -2.14 2.19
C PRO A 29 16.17 -3.20 1.47
N ALA A 30 16.75 -4.36 1.21
CA ALA A 30 16.06 -5.48 0.59
C ALA A 30 14.94 -6.06 1.49
N ASN A 31 15.21 -6.21 2.78
CA ASN A 31 14.20 -6.71 3.73
C ASN A 31 13.07 -5.71 3.94
N ILE A 32 13.36 -4.41 3.96
CA ILE A 32 12.36 -3.35 4.06
C ILE A 32 11.45 -3.38 2.83
N PHE A 33 12.04 -3.43 1.63
CA PHE A 33 11.31 -3.54 0.37
C PHE A 33 10.39 -4.77 0.36
N LEU A 34 10.94 -5.94 0.72
CA LEU A 34 10.19 -7.19 0.75
C LEU A 34 9.05 -7.14 1.78
N SER A 35 9.30 -6.55 2.96
CA SER A 35 8.29 -6.41 4.01
C SER A 35 7.11 -5.57 3.54
N VAL A 36 7.39 -4.42 2.91
CA VAL A 36 6.36 -3.54 2.34
C VAL A 36 5.60 -4.25 1.22
N LEU A 37 6.32 -4.91 0.30
CA LEU A 37 5.71 -5.62 -0.81
C LEU A 37 4.76 -6.72 -0.31
N ILE A 38 5.23 -7.60 0.58
CA ILE A 38 4.40 -8.67 1.16
C ILE A 38 3.17 -8.09 1.86
N PHE A 39 3.36 -7.04 2.66
CA PHE A 39 2.26 -6.40 3.37
C PHE A 39 1.19 -5.86 2.40
N THR A 40 1.60 -5.16 1.33
CA THR A 40 0.65 -4.64 0.33
C THR A 40 -0.14 -5.76 -0.35
N TRP A 41 0.50 -6.89 -0.67
CA TRP A 41 -0.17 -8.05 -1.28
C TRP A 41 -1.13 -8.76 -0.32
N ILE A 42 -0.81 -8.80 0.99
CA ILE A 42 -1.72 -9.33 2.02
C ILE A 42 -2.98 -8.46 2.11
N VAL A 43 -2.82 -7.13 2.19
CA VAL A 43 -3.95 -6.20 2.24
C VAL A 43 -4.80 -6.30 0.97
N PHE A 44 -4.16 -6.35 -0.20
CA PHE A 44 -4.87 -6.56 -1.46
C PHE A 44 -5.68 -7.86 -1.48
N ALA A 45 -5.10 -8.98 -1.03
CA ALA A 45 -5.80 -10.26 -0.96
C ALA A 45 -7.01 -10.20 -0.01
N TRP A 46 -6.88 -9.49 1.11
CA TRP A 46 -7.95 -9.27 2.06
C TRP A 46 -9.09 -8.43 1.46
N ASP A 47 -8.78 -7.30 0.81
CA ASP A 47 -9.77 -6.44 0.18
C ASP A 47 -10.49 -7.15 -0.97
N LEU A 48 -9.75 -7.92 -1.78
CA LEU A 48 -10.32 -8.74 -2.85
C LEU A 48 -11.27 -9.81 -2.28
N TYR A 49 -10.91 -10.44 -1.16
CA TYR A 49 -11.76 -11.40 -0.47
C TYR A 49 -13.07 -10.76 0.02
N LEU A 50 -12.99 -9.61 0.69
CA LEU A 50 -14.17 -8.88 1.18
C LEU A 50 -15.08 -8.43 0.03
N SER A 51 -14.49 -7.89 -1.03
CA SER A 51 -15.22 -7.44 -2.22
C SER A 51 -15.92 -8.61 -2.91
N ARG A 52 -15.27 -9.79 -2.98
CA ARG A 52 -15.88 -11.03 -3.48
C ARG A 52 -17.05 -11.48 -2.63
N ARG A 53 -16.96 -11.31 -1.30
CA ARG A 53 -18.07 -11.62 -0.39
C ARG A 53 -19.27 -10.70 -0.63
N GLN A 54 -19.05 -9.40 -0.83
CA GLN A 54 -20.12 -8.45 -1.17
C GLN A 54 -20.77 -8.76 -2.52
N TYR A 55 -19.96 -9.13 -3.53
CA TYR A 55 -20.48 -9.54 -4.83
C TYR A 55 -21.42 -10.75 -4.77
N LYS A 56 -21.13 -11.72 -3.90
CA LYS A 56 -22.05 -12.84 -3.66
C LYS A 56 -23.40 -12.37 -3.10
N ILE A 57 -23.40 -11.38 -2.22
CA ILE A 57 -24.62 -10.81 -1.63
C ILE A 57 -25.45 -10.12 -2.73
N TYR A 58 -24.83 -9.30 -3.57
CA TYR A 58 -25.53 -8.65 -4.67
C TYR A 58 -26.17 -9.65 -5.63
N LYS A 59 -25.53 -10.82 -5.85
CA LYS A 59 -26.13 -11.90 -6.65
C LYS A 59 -27.26 -12.64 -5.94
N SER A 60 -27.21 -12.79 -4.62
CA SER A 60 -28.22 -13.54 -3.87
C SER A 60 -29.46 -12.73 -3.51
N VAL A 61 -29.37 -11.39 -3.46
CA VAL A 61 -30.51 -10.52 -3.15
C VAL A 61 -31.38 -10.40 -4.41
N THR A 62 -32.49 -11.12 -4.46
CA THR A 62 -33.48 -11.07 -5.55
C THR A 62 -34.77 -10.37 -5.17
N GLU A 63 -35.04 -10.23 -3.87
CA GLU A 63 -36.30 -9.69 -3.34
C GLU A 63 -36.01 -8.53 -2.38
N VAL A 64 -36.99 -7.63 -2.23
CA VAL A 64 -36.92 -6.52 -1.28
C VAL A 64 -36.93 -7.08 0.15
N PRO A 65 -35.95 -6.75 0.99
CA PRO A 65 -35.96 -7.16 2.39
C PRO A 65 -37.26 -6.72 3.07
N THR A 66 -37.80 -7.55 3.95
CA THR A 66 -39.12 -7.33 4.58
C THR A 66 -39.22 -5.99 5.33
N GLU A 67 -38.08 -5.50 5.82
CA GLU A 67 -37.91 -4.22 6.52
C GLU A 67 -38.00 -2.98 5.61
N LEU A 68 -37.80 -3.16 4.29
CA LEU A 68 -37.80 -2.08 3.30
C LEU A 68 -39.07 -2.02 2.44
N ILE A 69 -40.05 -2.88 2.73
CA ILE A 69 -41.33 -2.91 2.03
C ILE A 69 -42.07 -1.58 2.26
N GLY A 70 -42.35 -0.86 1.17
CA GLY A 70 -43.04 0.44 1.18
C GLY A 70 -42.14 1.67 1.00
N VAL A 71 -40.81 1.52 1.14
CA VAL A 71 -39.83 2.59 0.88
C VAL A 71 -39.04 2.34 -0.42
N LEU A 72 -38.78 1.07 -0.73
CA LEU A 72 -38.05 0.67 -1.92
C LEU A 72 -38.95 -0.11 -2.88
N ASP A 73 -39.05 0.38 -4.11
CA ASP A 73 -39.75 -0.32 -5.18
C ASP A 73 -38.88 -1.43 -5.80
N THR A 74 -39.52 -2.51 -6.22
CA THR A 74 -38.87 -3.70 -6.79
C THR A 74 -38.07 -3.37 -8.05
N GLU A 75 -38.56 -2.47 -8.91
CA GLU A 75 -37.85 -2.06 -10.12
C GLU A 75 -36.55 -1.33 -9.77
N THR A 76 -36.60 -0.48 -8.75
CA THR A 76 -35.43 0.26 -8.25
C THR A 76 -34.41 -0.68 -7.63
N LEU A 77 -34.84 -1.70 -6.88
CA LEU A 77 -33.94 -2.72 -6.33
C LEU A 77 -33.22 -3.51 -7.43
N ILE A 78 -33.94 -3.96 -8.46
CA ILE A 78 -33.35 -4.71 -9.57
C ILE A 78 -32.30 -3.86 -10.30
N LYS A 79 -32.66 -2.61 -10.65
CA LYS A 79 -31.72 -1.67 -11.29
C LYS A 79 -30.49 -1.41 -10.42
N ALA A 80 -30.67 -1.15 -9.12
CA ALA A 80 -29.57 -0.92 -8.20
C ALA A 80 -28.69 -2.15 -8.03
N ARG A 81 -29.26 -3.35 -7.99
CA ARG A 81 -28.52 -4.61 -7.89
C ARG A 81 -27.67 -4.84 -9.12
N ASP A 82 -28.24 -4.74 -10.31
CA ASP A 82 -27.54 -4.98 -11.56
C ASP A 82 -26.38 -3.97 -11.72
N TYR A 83 -26.61 -2.70 -11.39
CA TYR A 83 -25.56 -1.68 -11.31
C TYR A 83 -24.44 -2.06 -10.31
N ASN A 84 -24.78 -2.53 -9.12
CA ASN A 84 -23.79 -2.90 -8.10
C ASN A 84 -22.97 -4.14 -8.51
N ILE A 85 -23.56 -5.08 -9.24
CA ILE A 85 -22.87 -6.23 -9.82
C ILE A 85 -21.82 -5.74 -10.83
N ASP A 86 -22.22 -4.88 -11.76
CA ASP A 86 -21.31 -4.34 -12.78
C ASP A 86 -20.19 -3.49 -12.16
N LYS A 87 -20.55 -2.62 -11.20
CA LYS A 87 -19.60 -1.82 -10.43
C LYS A 87 -18.58 -2.69 -9.69
N SER A 88 -19.04 -3.79 -9.10
CA SER A 88 -18.16 -4.73 -8.40
C SER A 88 -17.21 -5.45 -9.37
N CYS A 89 -17.71 -5.88 -10.54
CA CYS A 89 -16.89 -6.46 -11.60
C CYS A 89 -15.78 -5.49 -12.03
N PHE A 90 -16.12 -4.26 -12.38
CA PHE A 90 -15.14 -3.22 -12.73
C PHE A 90 -14.15 -2.98 -11.59
N GLY A 91 -14.64 -2.87 -10.35
CA GLY A 91 -13.82 -2.70 -9.15
C GLY A 91 -12.77 -3.80 -8.99
N PHE A 92 -13.10 -5.07 -9.27
CA PHE A 92 -12.12 -6.16 -9.21
C PHE A 92 -10.97 -5.98 -10.19
N TYR A 93 -11.27 -5.66 -11.45
CA TYR A 93 -10.24 -5.45 -12.47
C TYR A 93 -9.39 -4.23 -12.17
N ALA A 94 -10.02 -3.13 -11.75
CA ALA A 94 -9.32 -1.91 -11.35
C ALA A 94 -8.38 -2.16 -10.16
N SER A 95 -8.83 -2.91 -9.15
CA SER A 95 -7.99 -3.25 -7.99
C SER A 95 -6.79 -4.12 -8.36
N ILE A 96 -6.96 -5.12 -9.24
CA ILE A 96 -5.85 -5.94 -9.73
C ILE A 96 -4.84 -5.07 -10.48
N TRP A 97 -5.33 -4.24 -11.41
CA TRP A 97 -4.48 -3.33 -12.17
C TRP A 97 -3.69 -2.38 -11.27
N ASN A 98 -4.36 -1.78 -10.28
CA ASN A 98 -3.73 -0.88 -9.31
C ASN A 98 -2.67 -1.60 -8.47
N GLN A 99 -2.93 -2.84 -8.01
CA GLN A 99 -1.94 -3.61 -7.26
C GLN A 99 -0.70 -3.94 -8.10
N LEU A 100 -0.89 -4.30 -9.38
CA LEU A 100 0.21 -4.56 -10.31
C LEU A 100 1.00 -3.27 -10.60
N LEU A 101 0.30 -2.16 -10.85
CA LEU A 101 0.93 -0.85 -11.08
C LEU A 101 1.75 -0.42 -9.86
N ASN A 102 1.19 -0.52 -8.66
CA ASN A 102 1.90 -0.20 -7.42
C ASN A 102 3.14 -1.09 -7.22
N THR A 103 3.01 -2.39 -7.52
CA THR A 103 4.16 -3.31 -7.48
C THR A 103 5.24 -2.91 -8.49
N ALA A 104 4.86 -2.51 -9.70
CA ALA A 104 5.79 -2.05 -10.72
C ALA A 104 6.47 -0.72 -10.34
N ILE A 105 5.73 0.24 -9.77
CA ILE A 105 6.25 1.50 -9.25
C ILE A 105 7.31 1.25 -8.17
N LEU A 106 7.04 0.34 -7.24
CA LEU A 106 8.00 -0.06 -6.21
C LEU A 106 9.23 -0.73 -6.83
N TRP A 107 9.04 -1.70 -7.71
CA TRP A 107 10.14 -2.46 -8.32
C TRP A 107 11.07 -1.60 -9.18
N THR A 108 10.51 -0.63 -9.91
CA THR A 108 11.27 0.26 -10.80
C THR A 108 11.85 1.47 -10.09
N GLU A 109 11.61 1.62 -8.78
CA GLU A 109 11.94 2.83 -8.02
C GLU A 109 11.44 4.10 -8.73
N ALA A 110 10.18 4.04 -9.23
CA ALA A 110 9.62 5.12 -10.04
C ALA A 110 9.57 6.45 -9.28
N ILE A 111 9.38 6.42 -7.96
CA ILE A 111 9.37 7.62 -7.10
C ILE A 111 10.74 8.34 -7.13
N PRO A 112 11.88 7.69 -6.81
CA PRO A 112 13.21 8.27 -7.02
C PRO A 112 13.48 8.76 -8.45
N LEU A 113 13.00 8.04 -9.47
CA LEU A 113 13.15 8.45 -10.87
C LEU A 113 12.38 9.75 -11.17
N LEU A 114 11.13 9.85 -10.71
CA LEU A 114 10.31 11.05 -10.84
C LEU A 114 10.94 12.23 -10.10
N TRP A 115 11.51 11.99 -8.92
CA TRP A 115 12.24 13.01 -8.16
C TRP A 115 13.44 13.56 -8.94
N ARG A 116 14.23 12.70 -9.58
CA ARG A 116 15.35 13.15 -10.43
C ARG A 116 14.85 13.90 -11.65
N TYR A 117 13.69 13.51 -12.19
CA TYR A 117 13.08 14.19 -13.32
C TYR A 117 12.57 15.59 -12.96
N SER A 118 11.94 15.76 -11.80
CA SER A 118 11.49 17.07 -11.32
C SER A 118 12.66 18.05 -11.12
N GLY A 119 13.79 17.57 -10.56
CA GLY A 119 15.01 18.38 -10.45
C GLY A 119 15.56 18.83 -11.80
N ARG A 120 15.51 17.96 -12.83
CA ARG A 120 15.89 18.33 -14.20
C ARG A 120 14.95 19.36 -14.82
N LEU A 121 13.65 19.26 -14.55
CA LEU A 121 12.64 20.21 -15.07
C LEU A 121 12.91 21.62 -14.55
N ILE A 122 13.16 21.74 -13.25
CA ILE A 122 13.47 23.00 -12.58
C ILE A 122 14.83 23.57 -13.01
N GLY A 123 15.81 22.68 -13.23
CA GLY A 123 17.09 23.04 -13.85
C GLY A 123 16.93 23.75 -15.20
N ARG A 124 15.92 23.38 -15.99
CA ARG A 124 15.62 24.06 -17.27
C ARG A 124 15.01 25.45 -17.10
N VAL A 125 14.41 25.74 -15.95
CA VAL A 125 13.81 27.05 -15.62
C VAL A 125 14.84 28.00 -14.99
N GLY A 126 16.09 27.55 -14.79
CA GLY A 126 17.20 28.37 -14.30
C GLY A 126 17.46 28.27 -12.80
N TYR A 127 16.78 27.36 -12.09
CA TYR A 127 17.05 27.06 -10.69
C TYR A 127 17.93 25.82 -10.56
N THR A 128 19.05 25.92 -9.84
CA THR A 128 19.97 24.80 -9.65
C THR A 128 19.32 23.69 -8.83
N ALA A 129 19.41 22.45 -9.30
CA ALA A 129 18.96 21.26 -8.57
C ALA A 129 19.79 21.11 -7.26
N GLY A 130 19.12 21.05 -6.12
CA GLY A 130 19.75 20.90 -4.79
C GLY A 130 19.56 22.11 -3.86
N ASP A 131 19.64 23.33 -4.38
CA ASP A 131 19.46 24.54 -3.53
C ASP A 131 17.98 24.88 -3.30
N HIS A 132 17.10 24.40 -4.18
CA HIS A 132 15.68 24.75 -4.20
C HIS A 132 14.78 23.51 -4.07
N GLU A 133 14.94 22.75 -2.98
CA GLU A 133 14.18 21.51 -2.74
C GLU A 133 12.66 21.75 -2.71
N ILE A 134 12.20 22.89 -2.18
CA ILE A 134 10.75 23.22 -2.14
C ILE A 134 10.18 23.32 -3.56
N LEU A 135 10.89 24.01 -4.46
CA LEU A 135 10.47 24.10 -5.86
C LEU A 135 10.45 22.70 -6.49
N GLN A 136 11.45 21.85 -6.19
CA GLN A 136 11.52 20.47 -6.67
C GLN A 136 10.38 19.60 -6.18
N THR A 137 9.93 19.77 -4.94
CA THR A 137 8.72 19.12 -4.43
C THR A 137 7.47 19.63 -5.16
N LEU A 138 7.33 20.94 -5.42
CA LEU A 138 6.21 21.47 -6.18
C LEU A 138 6.15 20.90 -7.60
N ALA A 139 7.29 20.81 -8.29
CA ALA A 139 7.36 20.19 -9.61
C ALA A 139 7.10 18.68 -9.56
N PHE A 140 7.58 17.98 -8.53
CA PHE A 140 7.32 16.55 -8.34
C PHE A 140 5.82 16.26 -8.13
N VAL A 141 5.11 17.06 -7.34
CA VAL A 141 3.67 16.88 -7.09
C VAL A 141 2.81 17.23 -8.32
N LEU A 142 3.30 18.12 -9.18
CA LEU A 142 2.59 18.53 -10.39
C LEU A 142 2.65 17.48 -11.51
N ILE A 143 3.64 16.57 -11.46
CA ILE A 143 3.87 15.50 -12.44
C ILE A 143 3.14 14.23 -12.00
#